data_AF-A0A1V9ZL19-F1
#
_entry.id   AF-A0A1V9ZL19-F1
#
_cell.length_a   1.000
_cell.length_b   1.000
_cell.length_c   1.000
_cell.angle_alpha   90.00
_cell.angle_beta   90.00
_cell.angle_gamma   90.00
#
_symmetry.space_group_name_H-M   'P 1'
#
loop_
_entity.id
_entity.type
_entity.pdbx_description
1 polymer ?
#
loop_
_entity_poly.entity_id
_entity_poly.type
_entity_poly.pdbx_seq_one_letter_code
_entity_poly.pdbx_strand_id
1 'polypeptide(L)'
;MASAPLDPRTPRYPVTMKYPSFGDTTDNFNFGDFFTIATTSAVSFGAGYALGKPVRVPSMIATGVLGTVAGFLYAFQNSSQRLQGYKEN
;
A
#
# COMPACT_ATOMS: atom_id res chain seq x y z
N MET A 1 -23.14 28.25 -6.57
CA MET A 1 -21.72 28.50 -6.21
C MET A 1 -21.00 27.16 -6.36
N ALA A 2 -20.17 26.97 -7.39
CA ALA A 2 -19.32 25.79 -7.45
C ALA A 2 -18.24 25.94 -6.36
N SER A 3 -18.10 24.96 -5.46
CA SER A 3 -17.05 24.99 -4.44
C SER A 3 -15.68 25.03 -5.11
N ALA A 4 -14.75 25.78 -4.51
CA ALA A 4 -13.36 25.82 -4.98
C ALA A 4 -12.78 24.40 -5.13
N PRO A 5 -11.87 24.16 -6.09
CA PRO A 5 -11.21 22.86 -6.23
C PRO A 5 -10.59 22.43 -4.90
N LEU A 6 -10.93 21.23 -4.43
CA LEU A 6 -10.42 20.68 -3.17
C LEU A 6 -8.90 20.50 -3.28
N ASP A 7 -8.12 21.19 -2.45
CA ASP A 7 -6.68 21.04 -2.40
C ASP A 7 -6.32 19.59 -1.96
N PRO A 8 -5.58 18.82 -2.78
CA PRO A 8 -5.13 17.48 -2.39
C PRO A 8 -4.22 17.45 -1.15
N ARG A 9 -3.65 18.60 -0.77
CA ARG A 9 -2.70 18.74 0.35
C ARG A 9 -3.37 19.04 1.68
N THR A 10 -4.68 19.24 1.70
CA THR A 10 -5.42 19.48 2.94
C THR A 10 -6.09 18.19 3.42
N PRO A 11 -5.92 17.79 4.70
CA PRO A 11 -6.65 16.69 5.28
C PRO A 11 -8.17 16.89 5.14
N ARG A 12 -8.88 15.85 4.72
CA ARG A 12 -10.34 15.85 4.52
C ARG A 12 -11.09 15.19 5.67
N TYR A 13 -10.39 14.36 6.43
CA TYR A 13 -10.92 13.60 7.55
C TYR A 13 -10.24 14.06 8.84
N PRO A 14 -10.81 13.74 10.02
CA PRO A 14 -10.19 14.05 11.30
C PRO A 14 -8.76 13.52 11.35
N VAL A 15 -7.81 14.40 11.67
CA VAL A 15 -6.39 14.03 11.80
C VAL A 15 -6.20 13.36 13.17
N THR A 16 -5.97 12.05 13.17
CA THR A 16 -5.64 11.31 14.39
C THR A 16 -4.20 11.58 14.81
N MET A 17 -3.26 11.55 13.86
CA MET A 17 -1.83 11.74 14.11
C MET A 17 -1.15 12.41 12.92
N LYS A 18 -0.58 13.61 13.16
CA LYS A 18 0.05 14.41 12.10
C LYS A 18 1.41 13.87 11.64
N TYR A 19 2.19 13.30 12.57
CA TYR A 19 3.52 12.76 12.30
C TYR A 19 3.63 11.32 12.81
N PRO A 20 3.06 10.35 12.09
CA PRO A 20 3.10 8.96 12.52
C PRO A 20 4.51 8.40 12.41
N SER A 21 4.95 7.66 13.43
CA SER A 21 6.16 6.85 13.33
C SER A 21 5.92 5.60 12.48
N PHE A 22 6.98 4.83 12.24
CA PHE A 22 6.87 3.55 11.54
C PHE A 22 5.92 2.59 12.28
N GLY A 23 6.07 2.48 13.62
CA GLY A 23 5.22 1.62 14.45
C GLY A 23 3.76 2.04 14.42
N ASP A 24 3.48 3.33 14.60
CA ASP A 24 2.11 3.86 14.58
C ASP A 24 1.40 3.54 13.26
N THR A 25 2.14 3.61 12.15
CA THR A 25 1.59 3.34 10.81
C THR A 25 1.32 1.85 10.60
N THR A 26 2.22 0.97 11.03
CA THR A 26 2.05 -0.49 10.89
C THR A 26 0.97 -1.04 11.82
N ASP A 27 0.85 -0.48 13.03
CA ASP A 27 -0.16 -0.90 14.01
C ASP A 27 -1.58 -0.51 13.57
N ASN A 28 -1.70 0.54 12.75
CA ASN A 28 -2.96 0.98 12.16
C ASN A 28 -3.38 0.19 10.90
N PHE A 29 -2.69 -0.89 10.54
CA PHE A 29 -3.08 -1.73 9.39
C PHE A 29 -4.45 -2.37 9.62
N ASN A 30 -5.31 -2.27 8.61
CA ASN A 30 -6.62 -2.91 8.61
C ASN A 30 -6.65 -4.10 7.64
N PHE A 31 -7.79 -4.80 7.59
CA PHE A 31 -7.95 -5.96 6.71
C PHE A 31 -7.65 -5.64 5.24
N GLY A 32 -8.00 -4.44 4.77
CA GLY A 32 -7.74 -4.00 3.39
C GLY A 32 -6.24 -3.88 3.07
N ASP A 33 -5.43 -3.47 4.04
CA ASP A 33 -3.98 -3.38 3.87
C ASP A 33 -3.34 -4.76 3.75
N PHE A 34 -3.69 -5.67 4.66
CA PHE A 34 -3.23 -7.07 4.59
C PHE A 34 -3.69 -7.75 3.31
N PHE A 35 -4.93 -7.53 2.90
CA PHE A 35 -5.47 -8.04 1.65
C PHE A 35 -4.70 -7.48 0.43
N THR A 36 -4.34 -6.20 0.45
CA THR A 36 -3.56 -5.57 -0.62
C THR A 36 -2.15 -6.16 -0.69
N ILE A 37 -1.48 -6.33 0.45
CA ILE A 37 -0.16 -6.98 0.52
C ILE A 37 -0.27 -8.39 -0.07
N ALA A 38 -1.19 -9.20 0.43
CA ALA A 38 -1.37 -10.59 -0.02
C ALA A 38 -1.67 -10.69 -1.51
N THR A 39 -2.58 -9.85 -2.02
CA THR A 39 -2.96 -9.83 -3.44
C THR A 39 -1.79 -9.41 -4.31
N THR A 40 -1.07 -8.34 -3.94
CA THR A 40 0.07 -7.84 -4.71
C THR A 40 1.20 -8.86 -4.74
N SER A 41 1.49 -9.51 -3.61
CA SER A 41 2.42 -10.64 -3.54
C SER A 41 1.99 -11.76 -4.48
N ALA A 42 0.77 -12.28 -4.33
CA ALA A 42 0.28 -13.44 -5.08
C ALA A 42 0.33 -13.20 -6.60
N VAL A 43 -0.15 -12.03 -7.04
CA VAL A 43 -0.10 -11.62 -8.45
C VAL A 43 1.34 -11.55 -8.95
N SER A 44 2.26 -11.00 -8.16
CA SER A 44 3.65 -10.84 -8.58
C SER A 44 4.41 -12.15 -8.66
N PHE A 45 4.23 -13.05 -7.69
CA PHE A 45 4.75 -14.42 -7.76
C PHE A 45 4.21 -15.15 -9.00
N GLY A 46 2.89 -15.09 -9.23
CA GLY A 46 2.27 -15.69 -10.42
C GLY A 46 2.82 -15.11 -11.72
N ALA A 47 2.96 -13.79 -11.80
CA ALA A 47 3.47 -13.09 -12.98
C ALA A 47 4.92 -13.48 -13.30
N GLY A 48 5.81 -13.51 -12.31
CA GLY A 48 7.21 -13.92 -12.54
C GLY A 48 7.35 -15.37 -12.99
N TYR A 49 6.50 -16.26 -12.47
CA TYR A 49 6.50 -17.65 -12.94
C TYR A 49 6.02 -17.77 -14.40
N ALA A 50 4.94 -17.05 -14.75
CA ALA A 50 4.35 -17.08 -16.07
C ALA A 50 5.27 -16.46 -17.15
N LEU A 51 5.89 -15.33 -16.83
CA LEU A 51 6.66 -14.53 -17.79
C LEU A 51 8.17 -14.86 -17.79
N GLY A 52 8.69 -15.46 -16.72
CA GLY A 52 10.14 -15.59 -16.49
C GLY A 52 10.89 -16.67 -17.27
N LYS A 53 10.40 -17.17 -18.41
CA LYS A 53 11.11 -18.21 -19.18
C LYS A 53 12.47 -17.68 -19.71
N PRO A 54 13.56 -18.48 -19.68
CA PRO A 54 13.64 -19.87 -19.19
C PRO A 54 13.81 -20.01 -17.65
N VAL A 55 14.15 -18.94 -16.94
CA VAL A 55 14.45 -18.92 -15.49
C VAL A 55 13.22 -18.62 -14.62
N ARG A 56 12.14 -19.41 -14.80
CA ARG A 56 10.83 -19.11 -14.18
C ARG A 56 10.86 -18.99 -12.66
N VAL A 57 11.60 -19.88 -11.98
CA VAL A 57 11.64 -19.90 -10.50
C VAL A 57 12.43 -18.72 -9.94
N PRO A 58 13.67 -18.43 -10.39
CA PRO A 58 14.36 -17.20 -9.99
C PRO A 58 13.56 -15.93 -10.32
N SER A 59 12.92 -15.87 -11.49
CA SER A 59 12.09 -14.74 -11.88
C SER A 59 10.86 -14.58 -10.98
N MET A 60 10.16 -15.67 -10.65
CA MET A 60 9.06 -15.72 -9.68
C MET A 60 9.50 -15.19 -8.31
N ILE A 61 10.66 -15.61 -7.80
CA ILE A 61 11.15 -15.16 -6.50
C ILE A 61 11.46 -13.66 -6.54
N ALA A 62 12.20 -13.21 -7.55
CA ALA A 62 12.57 -11.80 -7.68
C ALA A 62 11.33 -10.89 -7.77
N THR A 63 10.41 -11.21 -8.67
CA THR A 63 9.15 -10.45 -8.84
C THR A 63 8.24 -10.56 -7.64
N GLY A 64 8.13 -11.73 -7.02
CA GLY A 64 7.33 -11.95 -5.81
C GLY A 64 7.82 -11.13 -4.61
N VAL A 65 9.13 -11.07 -4.38
CA VAL A 65 9.74 -10.21 -3.35
C VAL A 65 9.46 -8.73 -3.66
N LEU A 66 9.70 -8.29 -4.89
CA LEU A 66 9.44 -6.90 -5.30
C LEU A 66 7.97 -6.53 -5.14
N GLY A 67 7.06 -7.40 -5.56
CA GLY A 67 5.62 -7.22 -5.42
C GLY A 67 5.16 -7.16 -3.97
N THR A 68 5.74 -7.99 -3.11
CA THR A 68 5.44 -7.98 -1.67
C THR A 68 5.88 -6.66 -1.03
N VAL A 69 7.09 -6.18 -1.36
CA VAL A 69 7.58 -4.88 -0.89
C VAL A 69 6.70 -3.75 -1.41
N ALA A 70 6.32 -3.79 -2.69
CA ALA A 70 5.42 -2.79 -3.29
C ALA A 70 4.04 -2.78 -2.59
N GLY A 71 3.46 -3.96 -2.34
CA GLY A 71 2.20 -4.10 -1.60
C GLY A 71 2.30 -3.55 -0.18
N PHE A 72 3.40 -3.85 0.53
CA PHE A 72 3.66 -3.30 1.87
C PHE A 72 3.76 -1.78 1.85
N LEU A 73 4.53 -1.19 0.93
CA LEU A 73 4.69 0.26 0.84
C LEU A 73 3.36 0.96 0.50
N TYR A 74 2.52 0.33 -0.32
CA TYR A 74 1.20 0.85 -0.65
C TYR A 74 0.24 0.78 0.55
N ALA A 75 0.22 -0.33 1.29
CA ALA A 75 -0.49 -0.46 2.56
C ALA A 75 0.00 0.56 3.61
N PHE A 76 1.32 0.74 3.71
CA PHE A 76 1.94 1.72 4.61
C PHE A 76 1.50 3.15 4.27
N GLN A 77 1.51 3.51 2.97
CA GLN A 77 1.02 4.80 2.52
C GLN A 77 -0.46 4.99 2.86
N ASN A 78 -1.30 3.99 2.59
CA ASN A 78 -2.72 4.05 2.92
C ASN A 78 -2.94 4.26 4.41
N SER A 79 -2.28 3.48 5.25
CA SER A 79 -2.40 3.61 6.70
C SER A 79 -1.95 4.97 7.21
N SER A 80 -0.83 5.48 6.71
CA SER A 80 -0.32 6.81 7.09
C SER A 80 -1.29 7.93 6.66
N GLN A 81 -1.92 7.80 5.49
CA GLN A 81 -2.92 8.74 5.02
C GLN A 81 -4.20 8.72 5.86
N ARG A 82 -4.61 7.56 6.39
CA ARG A 82 -5.74 7.46 7.32
C ARG A 82 -5.43 8.18 8.64
N LEU A 83 -4.24 7.96 9.20
CA LEU A 83 -3.80 8.65 10.41
C LEU A 83 -3.71 10.18 10.24
N GLN A 84 -3.23 10.62 9.08
CA GLN A 84 -3.07 12.03 8.76
C GLN A 84 -4.35 12.71 8.23
N GLY A 85 -5.47 11.98 8.13
CA GLY A 85 -6.76 12.51 7.69
C GLY A 85 -6.87 12.77 6.18
N TYR A 86 -5.96 12.25 5.36
CA TYR A 86 -6.06 12.29 3.89
C TYR A 86 -6.97 11.20 3.33
N LYS A 87 -7.19 10.12 4.09
CA LYS A 87 -8.06 8.99 3.75
C LYS A 87 -9.00 8.68 4.91
N GLU A 88 -10.15 8.08 4.61
CA GLU A 88 -11.08 7.57 5.61
C GLU A 88 -10.45 6.39 6.36
N ASN A 89 -10.62 6.37 7.70
CA ASN A 89 -10.04 5.36 8.56
C ASN A 89 -10.80 4.02 8.49
#